data_AF-A0A6A3C3V9-F1
#
_entry.id   AF-A0A6A3C3V9-F1
#
_cell.length_a   1.000
_cell.length_b   1.000
_cell.length_c   1.000
_cell.angle_alpha   90.00
_cell.angle_beta   90.00
_cell.angle_gamma   90.00
#
_symmetry.space_group_name_H-M   'P 1'
#
loop_
_entity.id
_entity.type
_entity.pdbx_description
1 polymer ?
#
loop_
_entity_poly.entity_id
_entity_poly.type
_entity_poly.pdbx_seq_one_letter_code
_entity_poly.pdbx_strand_id
1 'polypeptide(L)'
;MTAAQAMSHPWIQNLTNVKVPLDILIFRLMKAYMRSSPLRKAALKALSKTLTPDELFYLREQFALLEPKHDRITLENIKTALMKNATDAMKESHIPDFVLSLNALLYRRIDFEEFCAAALSVHQLEEFDHWEQHARCAYELFEKDGNRAIVIEELASELGLGPSIPVHAVLNDWIRHTDGKLSFLGFVKLLHGPSSRASAKEQ
;
A
#
# COMPACT_ATOMS: atom_id res chain seq x y z
N MET A 1 11.97 -1.57 7.70
CA MET A 1 11.55 -0.39 8.51
C MET A 1 12.16 0.97 8.05
N THR A 2 11.44 2.11 8.14
CA THR A 2 11.99 3.49 7.92
C THR A 2 12.38 4.20 9.23
N ALA A 3 13.13 5.31 9.15
CA ALA A 3 13.47 6.12 10.33
C ALA A 3 12.24 6.72 11.03
N ALA A 4 11.25 7.22 10.27
CA ALA A 4 10.00 7.72 10.82
C ALA A 4 9.23 6.63 11.59
N GLN A 5 9.21 5.41 11.05
CA GLN A 5 8.59 4.27 11.71
C GLN A 5 9.32 3.84 12.98
N ALA A 6 10.65 3.83 12.97
CA ALA A 6 11.41 3.54 14.19
C ALA A 6 11.05 4.52 15.32
N MET A 7 10.82 5.80 15.01
CA MET A 7 10.39 6.81 15.99
C MET A 7 8.98 6.57 16.54
N SER A 8 8.14 5.83 15.82
CA SER A 8 6.84 5.37 16.31
C SER A 8 6.89 4.09 17.15
N HIS A 9 8.06 3.54 17.46
CA HIS A 9 8.15 2.36 18.32
C HIS A 9 7.83 2.71 19.79
N PRO A 10 7.04 1.90 20.53
CA PRO A 10 6.66 2.20 21.93
C PRO A 10 7.84 2.53 22.85
N TRP A 11 8.98 1.88 22.64
CA TRP A 11 10.21 2.18 23.39
C TRP A 11 10.69 3.63 23.21
N ILE A 12 10.62 4.19 22.00
CA ILE A 12 11.09 5.57 21.71
C ILE A 12 10.04 6.61 22.13
N GLN A 13 8.76 6.31 21.91
CA GLN A 13 7.65 7.18 22.32
C GLN A 13 7.70 7.49 23.82
N ASN A 14 8.00 6.49 24.65
CA ASN A 14 8.04 6.64 26.10
C ASN A 14 9.25 7.41 26.62
N LEU A 15 10.31 7.56 25.81
CA LEU A 15 11.57 8.18 26.24
C LEU A 15 11.64 9.68 25.90
N THR A 16 10.88 10.14 24.89
CA THR A 16 11.03 11.49 24.36
C THR A 16 9.73 12.00 23.71
N ASN A 17 9.45 13.30 23.83
CA ASN A 17 8.34 13.98 23.11
C ASN A 17 8.67 14.20 21.62
N VAL A 18 9.25 13.17 20.99
CA VAL A 18 9.76 13.19 19.63
C VAL A 18 8.59 12.95 18.69
N LYS A 19 8.31 13.94 17.84
CA LYS A 19 7.26 13.86 16.83
C LYS A 19 7.74 12.99 15.67
N VAL A 20 6.88 12.08 15.22
CA VAL A 20 7.14 11.28 14.02
C VAL A 20 7.17 12.23 12.81
N PRO A 21 8.24 12.27 12.02
CA PRO A 21 8.29 13.10 10.82
C PRO A 21 7.45 12.50 9.70
N LEU A 22 7.12 13.31 8.68
CA LEU A 22 6.42 12.82 7.50
C LEU A 22 7.35 11.88 6.70
N ASP A 23 6.87 10.68 6.42
CA ASP A 23 7.63 9.65 5.74
C ASP A 23 7.34 9.66 4.24
N ILE A 24 8.37 9.90 3.43
CA ILE A 24 8.25 9.93 1.97
C ILE A 24 7.78 8.58 1.40
N LEU A 25 7.97 7.48 2.14
CA LEU A 25 7.46 6.17 1.77
C LEU A 25 5.94 6.17 1.53
N ILE A 26 5.15 6.89 2.34
CA ILE A 26 3.69 6.88 2.23
C ILE A 26 3.24 7.33 0.84
N PHE A 27 3.92 8.34 0.28
CA PHE A 27 3.59 8.87 -1.03
C PHE A 27 3.88 7.87 -2.16
N ARG A 28 4.97 7.10 -2.02
CA ARG A 28 5.31 6.02 -2.95
C ARG A 28 4.28 4.89 -2.89
N LEU A 29 3.88 4.49 -1.68
CA LEU A 29 2.88 3.44 -1.46
C LEU A 29 1.51 3.86 -1.99
N MET A 30 1.08 5.09 -1.67
CA MET A 30 -0.18 5.64 -2.17
C MET A 30 -0.20 5.68 -3.71
N LYS A 31 0.89 6.12 -4.35
CA LYS A 31 1.00 6.11 -5.82
C LYS A 31 0.87 4.70 -6.39
N ALA A 32 1.54 3.71 -5.80
CA ALA A 32 1.43 2.33 -6.23
C ALA A 32 -0.01 1.81 -6.06
N TYR A 33 -0.60 2.01 -4.88
CA TYR A 33 -1.98 1.64 -4.59
C TYR A 33 -2.96 2.28 -5.57
N MET A 34 -2.79 3.55 -5.95
CA MET A 34 -3.70 4.20 -6.90
C MET A 34 -3.70 3.54 -8.27
N ARG A 35 -2.54 3.03 -8.72
CA ARG A 35 -2.38 2.36 -10.01
C ARG A 35 -2.78 0.88 -9.98
N SER A 36 -2.99 0.31 -8.80
CA SER A 36 -3.39 -1.09 -8.66
C SER A 36 -4.83 -1.35 -9.08
N SER A 37 -5.05 -2.60 -9.51
CA SER A 37 -6.34 -3.21 -9.80
C SER A 37 -7.30 -3.13 -8.61
N PRO A 38 -8.62 -3.15 -8.87
CA PRO A 38 -9.63 -3.27 -7.82
C PRO A 38 -9.39 -4.49 -6.91
N LEU A 39 -8.93 -5.61 -7.49
CA LEU A 39 -8.63 -6.83 -6.75
C LEU A 39 -7.54 -6.61 -5.69
N ARG A 40 -6.39 -6.03 -6.06
CA ARG A 40 -5.32 -5.76 -5.10
C ARG A 40 -5.71 -4.70 -4.08
N LYS A 41 -6.46 -3.67 -4.48
CA LYS A 41 -7.00 -2.68 -3.54
C LYS A 41 -7.88 -3.34 -2.48
N ALA A 42 -8.75 -4.28 -2.87
CA ALA A 42 -9.56 -5.04 -1.93
C ALA A 42 -8.70 -5.90 -0.98
N ALA A 43 -7.62 -6.53 -1.48
CA ALA A 43 -6.69 -7.29 -0.65
C ALA A 43 -5.96 -6.40 0.38
N LEU A 44 -5.44 -5.25 -0.04
CA LEU A 44 -4.76 -4.30 0.84
C LEU A 44 -5.71 -3.70 1.89
N LYS A 45 -6.98 -3.43 1.52
CA LYS A 45 -8.03 -3.03 2.46
C LYS A 45 -8.34 -4.12 3.49
N ALA A 46 -8.39 -5.37 3.06
CA ALA A 46 -8.60 -6.47 3.99
C ALA A 46 -7.44 -6.59 4.97
N LEU A 47 -6.20 -6.43 4.50
CA LEU A 47 -5.01 -6.41 5.35
C LEU A 47 -5.00 -5.25 6.34
N SER A 48 -5.31 -4.02 5.89
CA SER A 48 -5.31 -2.85 6.77
C SER A 48 -6.30 -2.96 7.94
N LYS A 49 -7.39 -3.70 7.77
CA LYS A 49 -8.38 -3.96 8.82
C LYS A 49 -7.90 -4.91 9.92
N THR A 50 -6.81 -5.64 9.68
CA THR A 50 -6.24 -6.56 10.67
C THR A 50 -5.24 -5.91 11.60
N LEU A 51 -4.80 -4.69 11.31
CA LEU A 51 -3.76 -4.00 12.06
C LEU A 51 -4.22 -3.70 13.49
N THR A 52 -3.32 -3.92 14.43
CA THR A 52 -3.49 -3.59 15.84
C THR A 52 -3.48 -2.07 16.06
N PRO A 53 -3.98 -1.57 17.22
CA PRO A 53 -3.91 -0.15 17.55
C PRO A 53 -2.48 0.42 17.51
N ASP A 54 -1.50 -0.37 17.94
CA ASP A 54 -0.09 0.05 17.97
C ASP A 54 0.50 0.16 16.55
N GLU A 55 0.17 -0.76 15.65
CA GLU A 55 0.57 -0.68 14.23
C GLU A 55 -0.13 0.48 13.51
N LEU A 56 -1.38 0.77 13.88
CA LEU A 56 -2.12 1.90 13.35
C LEU A 56 -1.58 3.25 13.83
N PHE A 57 -0.83 3.30 14.94
CA PHE A 57 -0.30 4.54 15.50
C PHE A 57 0.54 5.31 14.47
N TYR A 58 1.48 4.64 13.82
CA TYR A 58 2.29 5.25 12.75
C TYR A 58 1.41 5.83 11.64
N LEU A 59 0.43 5.06 11.15
CA LEU A 59 -0.47 5.51 10.08
C LEU A 59 -1.34 6.69 10.53
N ARG A 60 -1.77 6.74 11.79
CA ARG A 60 -2.50 7.89 12.35
C ARG A 60 -1.64 9.15 12.37
N GLU A 61 -0.40 9.04 12.80
CA GLU A 61 0.54 10.17 12.80
C GLU A 61 0.78 10.68 11.37
N GLN A 62 1.04 9.77 10.42
CA GLN A 62 1.22 10.14 9.02
C GLN A 62 -0.03 10.78 8.42
N PHE A 63 -1.22 10.26 8.73
CA PHE A 63 -2.49 10.83 8.28
C PHE A 63 -2.68 12.26 8.83
N ALA A 64 -2.38 12.49 10.11
CA ALA A 64 -2.48 13.80 10.75
C ALA A 64 -1.53 14.84 10.12
N LEU A 65 -0.30 14.43 9.78
CA LEU A 65 0.70 15.30 9.13
C LEU A 65 0.31 15.76 7.73
N LEU A 66 -0.65 15.08 7.09
CA LEU A 66 -1.23 15.50 5.82
C LEU A 66 -2.32 16.58 5.99
N GLU A 67 -2.65 16.97 7.23
CA GLU A 67 -3.62 18.02 7.55
C GLU A 67 -5.00 17.81 6.88
N PRO A 68 -5.65 16.64 7.06
CA PRO A 68 -6.91 16.29 6.40
C PRO A 68 -8.01 17.32 6.71
N LYS A 69 -8.86 17.60 5.72
CA LYS A 69 -10.02 18.50 5.88
C LYS A 69 -11.29 17.68 5.97
N HIS A 70 -12.05 17.81 7.06
CA HIS A 70 -13.23 16.99 7.35
C HIS A 70 -12.91 15.48 7.32
N ASP A 71 -11.84 15.09 8.02
CA ASP A 71 -11.33 13.70 8.12
C ASP A 71 -10.99 13.03 6.77
N ARG A 72 -10.72 13.84 5.75
CA ARG A 72 -10.35 13.35 4.42
C ARG A 72 -9.15 14.10 3.85
N ILE A 73 -8.22 13.33 3.31
CA ILE A 73 -7.07 13.83 2.56
C ILE A 73 -7.51 14.15 1.13
N THR A 74 -7.09 15.30 0.64
CA THR A 74 -7.23 15.74 -0.76
C THR A 74 -5.88 15.78 -1.45
N LEU A 75 -5.88 15.90 -2.79
CA LEU A 75 -4.63 16.13 -3.52
C LEU A 75 -3.89 17.39 -3.05
N GLU A 76 -4.62 18.43 -2.65
CA GLU A 76 -4.02 19.67 -2.16
C GLU A 76 -3.28 19.48 -0.84
N ASN A 77 -3.84 18.66 0.05
CA ASN A 77 -3.18 18.25 1.28
C ASN A 77 -1.84 17.56 1.01
N ILE A 78 -1.85 16.59 0.07
CA ILE A 78 -0.65 15.86 -0.33
C ILE A 78 0.40 16.79 -0.94
N LYS A 79 0.00 17.69 -1.86
CA LYS A 79 0.90 18.67 -2.46
C LYS A 79 1.53 19.57 -1.40
N THR A 80 0.72 20.11 -0.50
CA THR A 80 1.17 21.01 0.57
C THR A 80 2.14 20.30 1.50
N ALA A 81 1.80 19.10 1.96
CA ALA A 81 2.66 18.31 2.86
C ALA A 81 3.99 17.92 2.17
N LEU A 82 3.94 17.50 0.90
CA LEU A 82 5.14 17.17 0.13
C LEU A 82 6.06 18.40 -0.03
N MET A 83 5.51 19.56 -0.38
CA MET A 83 6.28 20.80 -0.55
C MET A 83 6.89 21.29 0.76
N LYS A 84 6.15 21.20 1.88
CA LYS A 84 6.63 21.56 3.22
C LYS A 84 7.80 20.67 3.68
N ASN A 85 7.80 19.40 3.29
CA ASN A 85 8.80 18.40 3.73
C ASN A 85 9.81 18.03 2.63
N ALA A 86 9.79 18.72 1.49
CA ALA A 86 10.71 18.47 0.39
C ALA A 86 12.13 18.90 0.77
N THR A 87 13.07 17.97 0.65
CA THR A 87 14.50 18.30 0.70
C THR A 87 14.91 19.07 -0.55
N ASP A 88 16.00 19.82 -0.49
CA ASP A 88 16.46 20.61 -1.64
C ASP A 88 16.80 19.72 -2.84
N ALA A 89 17.39 18.56 -2.60
CA ALA A 89 17.61 17.54 -3.64
C ALA A 89 16.29 17.10 -4.31
N MET A 90 15.20 16.92 -3.56
CA MET A 90 13.91 16.54 -4.14
C MET A 90 13.29 17.68 -4.97
N LYS A 91 13.48 18.94 -4.57
CA LYS A 91 12.99 20.09 -5.36
C LYS A 91 13.69 20.17 -6.72
N GLU A 92 14.97 19.81 -6.75
CA GLU A 92 15.77 19.73 -7.97
C GLU A 92 15.44 18.48 -8.81
N SER A 93 14.98 17.38 -8.18
CA SER A 93 14.69 16.11 -8.84
C SER A 93 13.20 15.72 -8.79
N HIS A 94 12.47 15.89 -9.89
CA HIS A 94 11.23 15.15 -10.19
C HIS A 94 10.02 15.28 -9.22
N ILE A 95 10.01 16.20 -8.26
CA ILE A 95 8.78 16.52 -7.49
C ILE A 95 7.61 16.90 -8.42
N PRO A 96 7.79 17.75 -9.46
CA PRO A 96 6.69 18.10 -10.37
C PRO A 96 6.09 16.87 -11.06
N ASP A 97 6.91 15.95 -11.55
CA ASP A 97 6.46 14.70 -12.19
C ASP A 97 5.73 13.79 -11.21
N PHE A 98 6.23 13.71 -9.98
CA PHE A 98 5.57 12.96 -8.91
C PHE A 98 4.19 13.55 -8.61
N VAL A 99 4.10 14.87 -8.44
CA VAL A 99 2.84 15.59 -8.20
C VAL A 99 1.86 15.42 -9.37
N LEU A 100 2.35 15.51 -10.61
CA LEU A 100 1.54 15.26 -11.80
C LEU A 100 0.99 13.83 -11.83
N SER A 101 1.78 12.85 -11.41
CA SER A 101 1.32 11.46 -11.33
C SER A 101 0.22 11.23 -10.29
N LEU A 102 0.04 12.17 -9.35
CA LEU A 102 -1.04 12.16 -8.37
C LEU A 102 -2.30 12.91 -8.85
N ASN A 103 -2.32 13.46 -10.06
CA ASN A 103 -3.52 14.11 -10.63
C ASN A 103 -4.72 13.17 -10.73
N ALA A 104 -4.54 11.84 -10.70
CA ALA A 104 -5.65 10.89 -10.54
C ALA A 104 -6.47 11.12 -9.25
N LEU A 105 -5.93 11.89 -8.28
CA LEU A 105 -6.57 12.26 -7.04
C LEU A 105 -7.27 13.64 -7.07
N LEU A 106 -7.31 14.34 -8.21
CA LEU A 106 -7.78 15.74 -8.30
C LEU A 106 -9.19 15.97 -7.71
N TYR A 107 -10.02 14.94 -7.68
CA TYR A 107 -11.38 14.96 -7.09
C TYR A 107 -11.61 13.89 -6.03
N ARG A 108 -10.57 13.10 -5.71
CA ARG A 108 -10.70 12.01 -4.74
C ARG A 108 -10.50 12.54 -3.33
N ARG A 109 -11.34 12.08 -2.41
CA ARG A 109 -11.19 12.30 -0.98
C ARG A 109 -10.91 10.97 -0.29
N ILE A 110 -9.75 10.87 0.33
CA ILE A 110 -9.26 9.64 0.97
C ILE A 110 -9.53 9.76 2.48
N ASP A 111 -10.41 8.93 3.01
CA ASP A 111 -10.62 8.83 4.46
C ASP A 111 -9.50 8.00 5.12
N PHE A 112 -9.53 7.90 6.45
CA PHE A 112 -8.49 7.21 7.21
C PHE A 112 -8.38 5.72 6.85
N GLU A 113 -9.48 5.02 6.60
CA GLU A 113 -9.46 3.60 6.23
C GLU A 113 -8.82 3.38 4.86
N GLU A 114 -9.21 4.17 3.86
CA GLU A 114 -8.59 4.11 2.53
C GLU A 114 -7.12 4.53 2.58
N PHE A 115 -6.76 5.49 3.45
CA PHE A 115 -5.37 5.87 3.66
C PHE A 115 -4.56 4.72 4.26
N CYS A 116 -5.08 4.01 5.26
CA CYS A 116 -4.40 2.85 5.84
C CYS A 116 -4.13 1.79 4.76
N ALA A 117 -5.13 1.47 3.93
CA ALA A 117 -4.97 0.57 2.80
C ALA A 117 -3.89 1.03 1.79
N ALA A 118 -3.82 2.34 1.54
CA ALA A 118 -2.94 2.92 0.54
C ALA A 118 -1.50 3.18 1.04
N ALA A 119 -1.31 3.34 2.35
CA ALA A 119 -0.04 3.69 2.97
C ALA A 119 0.61 2.53 3.75
N LEU A 120 -0.05 1.37 3.85
CA LEU A 120 0.55 0.18 4.46
C LEU A 120 1.66 -0.41 3.58
N SER A 121 2.72 -0.91 4.21
CA SER A 121 3.78 -1.64 3.53
C SER A 121 3.73 -3.12 3.92
N VAL A 122 3.42 -3.97 2.94
CA VAL A 122 3.38 -5.44 3.14
C VAL A 122 4.74 -5.94 3.66
N HIS A 123 5.83 -5.50 3.04
CA HIS A 123 7.19 -5.90 3.43
C HIS A 123 7.56 -5.53 4.88
N GLN A 124 7.05 -4.41 5.38
CA GLN A 124 7.32 -4.01 6.76
C GLN A 124 6.45 -4.79 7.74
N LEU A 125 5.24 -5.15 7.33
CA LEU A 125 4.38 -6.01 8.14
C LEU A 125 4.94 -7.45 8.25
N GLU A 126 5.60 -7.93 7.20
CA GLU A 126 6.32 -9.22 7.19
C GLU A 126 7.51 -9.27 8.15
N GLU A 127 8.07 -8.13 8.55
CA GLU A 127 9.16 -8.06 9.52
C GLU A 127 8.66 -8.35 10.96
N PHE A 128 7.35 -8.34 11.22
CA PHE A 128 6.78 -8.66 12.53
C PHE A 128 6.41 -10.14 12.69
N ASP A 129 6.55 -10.65 13.92
CA ASP A 129 6.27 -12.05 14.26
C ASP A 129 4.81 -12.48 14.00
N HIS A 130 3.86 -11.53 13.99
CA HIS A 130 2.43 -11.79 13.78
C HIS A 130 1.98 -11.73 12.32
N TRP A 131 2.89 -11.57 11.35
CA TRP A 131 2.55 -11.49 9.91
C TRP A 131 1.59 -12.59 9.44
N GLU A 132 1.87 -13.85 9.80
CA GLU A 132 1.06 -14.98 9.35
C GLU A 132 -0.39 -14.87 9.85
N GLN A 133 -0.58 -14.40 11.08
CA GLN A 133 -1.91 -14.16 11.64
C GLN A 133 -2.63 -13.04 10.88
N HIS A 134 -1.97 -11.91 10.62
CA HIS A 134 -2.56 -10.82 9.82
C HIS A 134 -2.93 -11.29 8.43
N ALA A 135 -2.03 -12.00 7.74
CA ALA A 135 -2.27 -12.47 6.39
C ALA A 135 -3.48 -13.42 6.34
N ARG A 136 -3.61 -14.35 7.29
CA ARG A 136 -4.74 -15.29 7.37
C ARG A 136 -6.06 -14.56 7.69
N CYS A 137 -6.09 -13.70 8.70
CA CYS A 137 -7.29 -12.92 9.02
C CYS A 137 -7.70 -12.00 7.86
N ALA A 138 -6.72 -11.40 7.18
CA ALA A 138 -6.97 -10.56 6.01
C ALA A 138 -7.55 -11.38 4.86
N TYR A 139 -7.06 -12.60 4.65
CA TYR A 139 -7.62 -13.49 3.64
C TYR A 139 -9.07 -13.88 3.95
N GLU A 140 -9.42 -14.14 5.22
CA GLU A 140 -10.81 -14.42 5.62
C GLU A 140 -11.75 -13.23 5.37
N LEU A 141 -11.28 -12.00 5.60
CA LEU A 141 -12.02 -10.78 5.26
C LEU A 141 -12.13 -10.62 3.75
N PHE A 142 -11.04 -10.85 3.03
CA PHE A 142 -11.00 -10.78 1.57
C PHE A 142 -11.91 -11.82 0.92
N GLU A 143 -11.97 -13.05 1.43
CA GLU A 143 -12.85 -14.12 0.95
C GLU A 143 -14.33 -13.70 0.90
N LYS A 144 -14.77 -12.88 1.86
CA LYS A 144 -16.15 -12.40 1.97
C LYS A 144 -16.44 -11.22 1.05
N ASP A 145 -15.54 -10.24 1.05
CA ASP A 145 -15.84 -8.91 0.49
C ASP A 145 -15.12 -8.60 -0.83
N GLY A 146 -14.06 -9.35 -1.17
CA GLY A 146 -13.13 -9.00 -2.24
C GLY A 146 -12.70 -10.14 -3.17
N ASN A 147 -12.79 -11.41 -2.73
CA ASN A 147 -12.37 -12.55 -3.52
C ASN A 147 -13.48 -12.99 -4.48
N ARG A 148 -13.32 -12.54 -5.71
CA ARG A 148 -14.18 -12.87 -6.84
C ARG A 148 -13.46 -13.83 -7.79
N ALA A 149 -14.21 -14.46 -8.69
CA ALA A 149 -13.62 -15.24 -9.77
C ALA A 149 -12.64 -14.34 -10.57
N ILE A 150 -11.44 -14.86 -10.80
CA ILE A 150 -10.32 -14.09 -11.32
C ILE A 150 -10.35 -14.03 -12.84
N VAL A 151 -10.25 -12.81 -13.38
CA VAL A 151 -9.92 -12.58 -14.78
C VAL A 151 -8.40 -12.62 -14.89
N ILE A 152 -7.87 -13.57 -15.66
CA ILE A 152 -6.44 -13.87 -15.70
C ILE A 152 -5.62 -12.66 -16.16
N GLU A 153 -6.15 -11.88 -17.10
CA GLU A 153 -5.54 -10.67 -17.61
C GLU A 153 -5.41 -9.57 -16.53
N GLU A 154 -6.38 -9.45 -15.63
CA GLU A 154 -6.30 -8.52 -14.49
C GLU A 154 -5.16 -8.90 -13.55
N LEU A 155 -5.06 -10.18 -13.21
CA LEU A 155 -4.02 -10.69 -12.32
C LEU A 155 -2.63 -10.63 -12.97
N ALA A 156 -2.53 -10.97 -14.26
CA ALA A 156 -1.28 -10.85 -15.02
C ALA A 156 -0.79 -9.41 -15.07
N SER A 157 -1.68 -8.46 -15.36
CA SER A 157 -1.37 -7.02 -15.40
C SER A 157 -0.89 -6.51 -14.05
N GLU A 158 -1.56 -6.89 -12.95
CA GLU A 158 -1.15 -6.48 -11.59
C GLU A 158 0.25 -7.00 -11.25
N LEU A 159 0.58 -8.21 -11.68
CA LEU A 159 1.86 -8.86 -11.38
C LEU A 159 2.98 -8.45 -12.37
N GLY A 160 2.66 -7.66 -13.39
CA GLY A 160 3.61 -7.31 -14.45
C GLY A 160 4.03 -8.51 -15.31
N LEU A 161 3.17 -9.53 -15.42
CA LEU A 161 3.43 -10.68 -16.28
C LEU A 161 3.14 -10.28 -17.74
N GLY A 162 4.19 -10.32 -18.57
CA GLY A 162 4.07 -10.06 -19.99
C GLY A 162 3.28 -11.16 -20.73
N PRO A 163 2.77 -10.86 -21.94
CA PRO A 163 1.95 -11.80 -22.73
C PRO A 163 2.70 -13.06 -23.16
N SER A 164 4.03 -13.09 -23.05
CA SER A 164 4.90 -14.22 -23.36
C SER A 164 5.05 -15.23 -22.24
N ILE A 165 4.57 -14.93 -21.03
CA ILE A 165 4.61 -15.85 -19.89
C ILE A 165 3.38 -16.76 -19.98
N PRO A 166 3.51 -18.09 -19.88
CA PRO A 166 2.35 -18.99 -19.79
C PRO A 166 1.64 -18.79 -18.45
N VAL A 167 0.81 -17.76 -18.39
CA VAL A 167 0.16 -17.26 -17.16
C VAL A 167 -0.63 -18.37 -16.47
N HIS A 168 -1.28 -19.25 -17.24
CA HIS A 168 -2.00 -20.41 -16.70
C HIS A 168 -1.11 -21.39 -15.92
N ALA A 169 0.15 -21.58 -16.32
CA ALA A 169 1.09 -22.46 -15.62
C ALA A 169 1.64 -21.79 -14.35
N VAL A 170 1.83 -20.47 -14.37
CA VAL A 170 2.35 -19.70 -13.22
C VAL A 170 1.28 -19.49 -12.15
N LEU A 171 0.03 -19.31 -12.56
CA LEU A 171 -1.09 -19.01 -11.66
C LEU A 171 -1.86 -20.26 -11.20
N ASN A 172 -1.44 -21.46 -11.63
CA ASN A 172 -2.18 -22.69 -11.34
C ASN A 172 -2.39 -22.92 -9.84
N ASP A 173 -1.36 -22.63 -9.02
CA ASP A 173 -1.44 -22.79 -7.56
C ASP A 173 -2.04 -21.55 -6.86
N TRP A 174 -2.26 -20.47 -7.61
CA TRP A 174 -2.71 -19.18 -7.09
C TRP A 174 -4.21 -19.03 -7.25
N ILE A 175 -4.81 -19.74 -8.20
CA ILE A 175 -6.25 -19.73 -8.47
C ILE A 175 -6.82 -21.10 -8.11
N ARG A 176 -7.85 -21.10 -7.26
CA ARG A 176 -8.56 -22.31 -6.86
C ARG A 176 -9.37 -22.87 -8.04
N HIS A 177 -9.16 -24.14 -8.35
CA HIS A 177 -9.92 -24.83 -9.40
C HIS A 177 -11.42 -24.97 -9.11
N THR A 178 -11.82 -24.89 -7.84
CA THR A 178 -13.22 -25.08 -7.41
C THR A 178 -14.15 -23.96 -7.84
N ASP A 179 -13.66 -22.73 -7.85
CA ASP A 179 -14.48 -21.51 -8.01
C ASP A 179 -13.77 -20.39 -8.78
N GLY A 180 -12.53 -20.63 -9.24
CA GLY A 180 -11.75 -19.64 -9.98
C GLY A 180 -11.30 -18.44 -9.13
N LYS A 181 -11.40 -18.52 -7.80
CA LYS A 181 -10.98 -17.45 -6.87
C LYS A 181 -9.51 -17.56 -6.49
N LEU A 182 -8.93 -16.50 -5.92
CA LEU A 182 -7.55 -16.58 -5.40
C LEU A 182 -7.46 -17.55 -4.22
N SER A 183 -6.44 -18.41 -4.23
CA SER A 183 -6.00 -19.16 -3.05
C SER A 183 -5.32 -18.22 -2.04
N PHE A 184 -5.08 -18.70 -0.82
CA PHE A 184 -4.31 -17.94 0.17
C PHE A 184 -2.91 -17.58 -0.36
N LEU A 185 -2.25 -18.52 -1.04
CA LEU A 185 -0.96 -18.27 -1.68
C LEU A 185 -1.06 -17.15 -2.72
N GLY A 186 -2.08 -17.21 -3.59
CA GLY A 186 -2.33 -16.19 -4.58
C GLY A 186 -2.64 -14.81 -3.97
N PHE A 187 -3.38 -14.78 -2.86
CA PHE A 187 -3.65 -13.56 -2.09
C PHE A 187 -2.37 -12.93 -1.53
N VAL A 188 -1.48 -13.72 -0.91
CA VAL A 188 -0.19 -13.22 -0.42
C VAL A 188 0.66 -12.67 -1.56
N LYS A 189 0.69 -13.35 -2.71
CA LYS A 189 1.40 -12.84 -3.90
C LYS A 189 0.79 -11.55 -4.44
N LEU A 190 -0.54 -11.44 -4.43
CA LEU A 190 -1.25 -10.23 -4.84
C LEU A 190 -0.94 -9.01 -3.95
N LEU A 191 -0.83 -9.20 -2.63
CA LEU A 191 -0.49 -8.12 -1.68
C LEU A 191 0.84 -7.45 -2.06
N HIS A 192 1.86 -8.26 -2.36
CA HIS A 192 3.16 -7.80 -2.82
C HIS A 192 3.11 -7.03 -4.14
N GLY A 193 2.21 -7.43 -5.03
CA GLY A 193 2.07 -6.84 -6.36
C GLY A 193 3.28 -7.12 -7.26
N PRO A 194 3.53 -6.26 -8.27
CA PRO A 194 4.60 -6.50 -9.23
C PRO A 194 5.95 -6.37 -8.53
N SER A 195 6.83 -7.36 -8.75
CA SER A 195 8.18 -7.34 -8.19
C SER A 195 8.93 -6.11 -8.67
N SER A 196 9.39 -5.27 -7.73
CA SER A 196 10.18 -4.06 -7.99
C SER A 196 11.50 -4.31 -8.73
N ARG A 197 11.91 -5.58 -8.89
CA ARG A 197 13.08 -5.97 -9.68
C ARG A 197 12.84 -6.00 -11.19
N ALA A 198 11.57 -6.07 -11.63
CA ALA A 198 11.26 -6.15 -13.07
C ALA A 198 11.30 -4.79 -13.77
N SER A 199 11.08 -3.68 -13.05
CA SER A 199 11.04 -2.32 -13.60
C SER A 199 12.42 -1.65 -13.72
N ALA A 200 13.52 -2.34 -13.38
CA ALA A 200 14.89 -1.81 -13.49
C ALA A 200 15.54 -2.04 -14.87
N LYS A 201 14.78 -2.48 -15.89
CA LYS A 201 15.32 -2.80 -17.23
C LYS A 201 14.77 -1.97 -18.40
N GLU A 202 14.00 -0.92 -18.14
CA GLU A 202 13.61 0.02 -19.19
C GLU A 202 13.97 1.45 -18.79
N GLN A 203 15.28 1.76 -18.86
CA GLN A 203 15.82 3.10 -19.17
C GLN A 203 17.12 2.93 -19.94
#